data_AF-A0A939G9M7-F1
#
_entry.id   AF-A0A939G9M7-F1
#
_cell.length_a   1.000
_cell.length_b   1.000
_cell.length_c   1.000
_cell.angle_alpha   90.00
_cell.angle_beta   90.00
_cell.angle_gamma   90.00
#
_symmetry.space_group_name_H-M   'P 1'
#
loop_
_entity.id
_entity.type
_entity.pdbx_description
1 polymer ?
#
loop_
_entity_poly.entity_id
_entity_poly.type
_entity_poly.pdbx_seq_one_letter_code
_entity_poly.pdbx_strand_id
1 'polypeptide(L)' 'MAGNVNFQLRPQISYVVNSRLSLNAYFDRSFNDPLVTNSFIRATTAGGIQARFNLAQ' A
#
# COMPACT_ATOMS: atom_id res chain seq x y z
N MET A 1 -11.57 -25.07 -11.96
CA MET A 1 -11.83 -23.69 -11.48
C MET A 1 -10.62 -23.25 -10.68
N ALA A 2 -9.67 -22.56 -11.31
CA ALA A 2 -8.51 -22.04 -10.60
C ALA A 2 -8.95 -20.73 -9.90
N GLY A 3 -9.24 -20.82 -8.60
CA GLY A 3 -9.55 -19.66 -7.78
C GLY A 3 -8.29 -18.87 -7.49
N ASN A 4 -8.26 -17.60 -7.84
CA ASN A 4 -7.20 -16.70 -7.45
C ASN A 4 -7.70 -15.93 -6.22
N VAL A 5 -7.06 -16.14 -5.07
CA VAL A 5 -7.39 -15.40 -3.85
C VAL A 5 -6.42 -14.23 -3.75
N ASN A 6 -6.90 -13.05 -4.15
CA ASN A 6 -6.19 -11.79 -4.01
C ASN A 6 -6.68 -11.07 -2.76
N PHE A 7 -5.86 -11.07 -1.71
CA PHE A 7 -6.11 -10.28 -0.52
C PHE A 7 -5.19 -9.07 -0.52
N GLN A 8 -5.74 -7.86 -0.43
CA GLN A 8 -4.97 -6.61 -0.40
C GLN A 8 -5.36 -5.80 0.82
N LEU A 9 -4.37 -5.49 1.66
CA LEU A 9 -4.48 -4.67 2.85
C LEU A 9 -3.71 -3.37 2.61
N ARG A 10 -4.41 -2.23 2.72
CA ARG A 10 -3.86 -0.90 2.41
C ARG A 10 -4.12 0.11 3.53
N PRO A 11 -3.51 -0.02 4.72
CA PRO A 11 -3.67 0.97 5.76
C PRO A 11 -2.94 2.26 5.35
N GLN A 12 -3.61 3.39 5.44
CA GLN A 12 -3.03 4.70 5.21
C GLN A 12 -3.36 5.63 6.36
N ILE A 13 -2.35 6.39 6.79
CA ILE A 13 -2.46 7.42 7.82
C ILE A 13 -1.99 8.73 7.20
N SER A 14 -2.86 9.74 7.23
CA SER A 14 -2.60 11.07 6.72
C SER A 14 -2.69 12.08 7.85
N TYR A 15 -1.66 12.91 8.00
CA TYR A 15 -1.57 13.93 9.04
C TYR A 15 -1.14 15.27 8.44
N VAL A 16 -1.94 16.31 8.68
CA VAL A 16 -1.61 17.67 8.26
C VAL A 16 -0.87 18.34 9.41
N VAL A 17 0.43 18.59 9.22
CA VAL A 17 1.27 19.25 10.22
C VAL A 17 0.98 20.74 10.24
N ASN A 18 0.90 21.36 9.05
CA ASN A 18 0.46 22.74 8.86
C ASN A 18 -0.11 22.90 7.45
N SER A 19 -0.63 24.09 7.13
CA SER A 19 -1.20 24.42 5.82
C SER A 19 -0.22 24.27 4.64
N ARG A 20 1.08 24.11 4.91
CA ARG A 20 2.16 23.92 3.94
C ARG A 20 2.85 22.54 4.03
N LEU A 21 2.52 21.69 5.00
CA LEU A 21 3.20 20.42 5.24
C LEU A 21 2.18 19.36 5.65
N SER A 22 2.14 18.29 4.86
CA SER A 22 1.35 17.09 5.14
C SER A 22 2.24 15.86 5.09
N LEU A 23 1.98 14.91 5.99
CA LEU A 23 2.66 13.64 6.10
C LEU A 23 1.66 12.53 5.80
N ASN A 24 2.04 11.58 4.96
CA ASN A 24 1.24 10.41 4.64
C ASN A 24 2.09 9.17 4.84
N ALA A 25 1.76 8.35 5.83
CA ALA A 25 2.32 7.02 5.96
C ALA A 25 1.38 6.03 5.29
N TYR A 26 1.93 5.16 4.46
CA TYR A 26 1.16 4.11 3.80
C TYR A 26 1.85 2.77 4.01
N PHE A 27 1.02 1.74 4.13
CA PHE A 27 1.44 0.35 4.11
C PHE A 27 0.56 -0.37 3.11
N ASP A 28 1.17 -1.17 2.26
CA ASP A 28 0.52 -1.87 1.17
C ASP A 28 0.96 -3.32 1.24
N ARG A 29 0.02 -4.23 1.46
CA ARG A 29 0.32 -5.65 1.51
C ARG A 29 -0.67 -6.41 0.66
N SER A 30 -0.20 -6.97 -0.44
CA SER A 30 -1.01 -7.83 -1.29
C SER A 30 -0.46 -9.25 -1.28
N PHE A 31 -1.37 -10.19 -1.02
CA PHE A 31 -1.15 -11.62 -1.17
C PHE A 31 -1.91 -12.07 -2.40
N ASN A 32 -1.18 -12.67 -3.34
CA ASN A 32 -1.73 -13.27 -4.52
C ASN A 32 -1.42 -14.76 -4.49
N ASP A 33 -2.41 -15.57 -4.11
CA ASP A 33 -2.36 -17.03 -4.10
C ASP A 33 -3.02 -17.59 -5.37
N PRO A 34 -2.24 -17.93 -6.41
CA PRO A 34 -2.76 -18.66 -7.55
C PRO A 34 -2.86 -20.16 -7.21
N LEU A 35 -4.08 -20.69 -7.03
CA LEU A 35 -4.37 -22.13 -6.82
C LEU A 35 -4.13 -22.98 -8.11
N VAL A 36 -2.96 -22.87 -8.73
CA VAL A 36 -2.47 -23.77 -9.79
C VAL A 36 -1.11 -24.31 -9.38
N THR A 37 -0.89 -25.60 -9.59
CA THR A 37 0.23 -26.45 -9.15
C THR A 37 1.63 -26.00 -9.62
N ASN A 38 1.80 -24.78 -10.13
CA ASN A 38 3.06 -24.29 -10.69
C ASN A 38 3.33 -22.79 -10.44
N SER A 39 2.66 -22.16 -9.49
CA SER A 39 2.75 -20.70 -9.32
C SER A 39 3.13 -20.31 -7.89
N PHE A 40 4.32 -19.72 -7.78
CA PHE A 40 4.92 -19.23 -6.54
C PHE A 40 4.00 -18.19 -5.86
N ILE A 41 3.78 -18.38 -4.56
CA ILE A 41 3.15 -17.41 -3.66
C ILE A 41 3.83 -16.05 -3.80
N ARG A 42 3.08 -15.00 -4.15
CA ARG A 42 3.58 -13.63 -4.18
C ARG A 42 2.94 -12.82 -3.07
N ALA A 43 3.74 -12.53 -2.05
CA ALA A 43 3.41 -11.54 -1.04
C ALA A 43 4.25 -10.29 -1.30
N THR A 44 3.64 -9.25 -1.86
CA THR A 44 4.29 -7.94 -2.01
C THR A 44 3.90 -7.08 -0.83
N THR A 45 4.92 -6.65 -0.07
CA THR A 45 4.77 -5.71 1.04
C THR A 45 5.52 -4.45 0.65
N ALA A 46 4.81 -3.33 0.56
CA ALA A 46 5.35 -2.00 0.34
C ALA A 46 4.98 -1.14 1.54
N GLY A 47 5.88 -0.26 1.94
CA GLY A 47 5.62 0.69 3.00
C GLY A 47 6.47 1.93 2.76
N GLY A 48 5.92 3.08 3.11
CA GLY A 48 6.62 4.34 2.92
C GLY A 48 5.96 5.49 3.66
N ILE A 49 6.74 6.55 3.81
CA ILE A 49 6.28 7.82 4.34
C ILE A 49 6.48 8.84 3.25
N GLN A 50 5.43 9.60 2.94
CA GLN A 50 5.44 10.68 1.98
C GLN A 50 5.31 11.99 2.74
N ALA A 51 6.29 12.87 2.60
CA ALA A 51 6.18 14.25 3.04
C ALA A 51 5.81 15.13 1.84
N ARG A 52 4.72 15.88 1.94
CA ARG A 52 4.28 16.80 0.91
C ARG A 52 4.31 18.22 1.45
N PHE A 53 5.15 19.04 0.82
CA PHE A 53 5.22 20.47 1.05
C PHE A 53 4.35 21.20 0.02
N ASN A 54 3.34 21.92 0.52
CA ASN A 54 2.52 22.81 -0.27
C ASN A 54 3.08 24.23 -0.13
N LEU A 55 3.74 24.73 -1.17
CA LEU A 55 4.04 26.16 -1.31
C LEU A 55 2.74 26.87 -1.73
N ALA A 56 1.84 27.07 -0.78
CA ALA A 56 0.74 28.01 -0.97
C ALA A 56 1.37 29.42 -1.12
N GLN A 57 1.03 30.06 -2.25
CA GLN A 57 1.54 31.34 -2.76
C GLN A 57 1.71 32.43 -1.70
#